data_AF-A0A966LP16-F1
#
_entry.id   AF-A0A966LP16-F1
#
_cell.length_a   1.000
_cell.length_b   1.000
_cell.length_c   1.000
_cell.angle_alpha   90.00
_cell.angle_beta   90.00
_cell.angle_gamma   90.00
#
_symmetry.space_group_name_H-M   'P 1'
#
loop_
_entity.id
_entity.type
_entity.pdbx_description
1 polymer ?
#
loop_
_entity_poly.entity_id
_entity_poly.type
_entity_poly.pdbx_seq_one_letter_code
_entity_poly.pdbx_strand_id
1 'polypeptide(L)'
;MTRFAYKQWALLISCLSLSMFACKPKNTGSAVGADAAAKAYVAPGQYDQYYNFVSGGFSGQMSVYGLPSGRLLRVIPVFSVDPEKGWGYSEETKAMLNTSHGMVPWDDLHHTEMSQTNGEIDGRWVFGNANNTPRVARIDLTTFRTTEIIELPNSAGNHSSPFITENTEYVVAGTRFSVPPDDANGDVAIDTYKDNFKGTISFISVDKT
;
A
#
# COMPACT_ATOMS: atom_id res chain seq x y z
N MET A 1 -78.82 3.45 -21.14
CA MET A 1 -77.35 3.44 -21.28
C MET A 1 -76.66 3.22 -19.92
N THR A 2 -76.88 2.09 -19.23
CA THR A 2 -76.35 1.89 -17.86
C THR A 2 -75.79 0.49 -17.57
N ARG A 3 -75.99 -0.51 -18.44
CA ARG A 3 -75.49 -1.88 -18.22
C ARG A 3 -74.05 -2.13 -18.68
N PHE A 4 -73.48 -1.27 -19.53
CA PHE A 4 -72.12 -1.43 -20.05
C PHE A 4 -71.04 -0.99 -19.03
N ALA A 5 -71.34 0.02 -18.21
CA ALA A 5 -70.43 0.53 -17.19
C ALA A 5 -70.17 -0.51 -16.08
N TYR A 6 -71.19 -1.28 -15.67
CA TYR A 6 -71.04 -2.22 -14.54
C TYR A 6 -70.07 -3.37 -14.85
N LYS A 7 -70.04 -3.87 -16.09
CA LYS A 7 -69.09 -4.91 -16.52
C LYS A 7 -67.66 -4.39 -16.60
N GLN A 8 -67.47 -3.15 -17.04
CA GLN A 8 -66.14 -2.53 -17.09
C GLN A 8 -65.59 -2.24 -15.70
N TRP A 9 -66.44 -1.79 -14.77
CA TRP A 9 -66.06 -1.60 -13.37
C TRP A 9 -65.76 -2.92 -12.66
N ALA A 10 -66.54 -3.99 -12.91
CA ALA A 10 -66.24 -5.31 -12.37
C ALA A 10 -64.92 -5.88 -12.90
N LEU A 11 -64.60 -5.66 -14.18
CA LEU A 11 -63.33 -6.08 -14.78
C LEU A 11 -62.14 -5.28 -14.20
N LEU A 12 -62.31 -3.97 -14.01
CA LEU A 12 -61.31 -3.10 -13.39
C LEU A 12 -61.03 -3.50 -11.93
N ILE A 13 -62.07 -3.76 -11.14
CA ILE A 13 -61.93 -4.19 -9.75
C ILE A 13 -61.29 -5.59 -9.67
N SER A 14 -61.63 -6.49 -10.60
CA SER A 14 -61.01 -7.82 -10.73
C SER A 14 -59.53 -7.74 -11.13
N CYS A 15 -59.14 -6.85 -12.04
CA CYS A 15 -57.74 -6.67 -12.41
C CYS A 15 -56.93 -6.01 -11.29
N LEU A 16 -57.53 -5.06 -10.55
CA LEU A 16 -56.90 -4.41 -9.41
C LEU A 16 -56.69 -5.39 -8.25
N SER A 17 -57.66 -6.26 -7.98
CA SER A 17 -57.52 -7.28 -6.92
C SER A 17 -56.49 -8.35 -7.28
N LEU A 18 -56.37 -8.74 -8.55
CA LEU A 18 -55.31 -9.65 -9.03
C LEU A 18 -53.90 -9.02 -8.97
N SER A 19 -53.78 -7.69 -9.14
CA SER A 19 -52.48 -7.01 -8.99
C SER A 19 -51.97 -6.93 -7.55
N MET A 20 -52.84 -7.07 -6.53
CA MET A 20 -52.43 -7.09 -5.12
C MET A 20 -51.91 -8.46 -4.64
N PHE A 21 -52.11 -9.52 -5.43
CA PHE A 21 -51.60 -10.87 -5.15
C PHE A 21 -50.49 -11.32 -6.12
N ALA A 22 -50.10 -10.47 -7.07
CA ALA A 22 -48.94 -10.72 -7.91
C ALA A 22 -47.65 -10.61 -7.07
N CYS A 23 -46.94 -11.73 -6.95
CA CYS A 23 -45.60 -11.93 -6.40
C CYS A 23 -44.99 -10.72 -5.66
N LYS A 24 -45.18 -10.65 -4.33
CA LYS A 24 -44.19 -9.96 -3.49
C LYS A 24 -42.85 -10.68 -3.70
N PRO A 25 -41.77 -10.00 -4.11
CA PRO A 25 -40.47 -10.63 -4.18
C PRO A 25 -40.09 -11.17 -2.79
N LYS A 26 -39.96 -12.49 -2.67
CA LYS A 26 -39.38 -13.16 -1.49
C LYS A 26 -37.87 -12.90 -1.47
N ASN A 27 -37.48 -11.65 -1.18
CA ASN A 27 -36.15 -11.16 -0.80
C ASN A 27 -35.91 -9.72 -1.28
N THR A 28 -36.81 -8.80 -0.91
CA THR A 28 -36.37 -7.40 -0.71
C THR A 28 -35.96 -7.19 0.74
N GLY A 29 -35.29 -8.18 1.34
CA GLY A 29 -34.47 -7.92 2.52
C GLY A 29 -33.45 -6.89 2.09
N SER A 30 -33.48 -5.71 2.70
CA SER A 30 -32.60 -4.58 2.39
C SER A 30 -31.19 -5.05 2.08
N ALA A 31 -30.80 -5.04 0.80
CA ALA A 31 -29.40 -5.04 0.39
C ALA A 31 -28.65 -3.81 0.98
N VAL A 32 -29.40 -2.86 1.56
CA VAL A 32 -28.97 -1.63 2.23
C VAL A 32 -28.95 -1.78 3.77
N GLY A 33 -29.06 -2.99 4.32
CA GLY A 33 -29.35 -3.21 5.75
C GLY A 33 -28.22 -3.76 6.63
N ALA A 34 -27.04 -4.04 6.09
CA ALA A 34 -25.88 -4.28 6.95
C ALA A 34 -25.24 -2.91 7.23
N ASP A 35 -25.51 -2.36 8.42
CA ASP A 35 -24.90 -1.12 8.88
C ASP A 35 -23.39 -1.18 8.61
N ALA A 36 -22.90 -0.29 7.73
CA ALA A 36 -21.49 -0.26 7.37
C ALA A 36 -20.61 -0.09 8.62
N ALA A 37 -21.12 0.58 9.66
CA ALA A 37 -20.45 0.71 10.94
C ALA A 37 -20.31 -0.65 11.67
N ALA A 38 -21.33 -1.51 11.63
CA ALA A 38 -21.29 -2.84 12.24
C ALA A 38 -20.23 -3.75 11.58
N LYS A 39 -19.90 -3.54 10.30
CA LYS A 39 -18.87 -4.31 9.58
C LYS A 39 -17.44 -3.90 9.97
N ALA A 40 -17.24 -2.67 10.42
CA ALA A 40 -15.94 -2.17 10.89
C ALA A 40 -15.76 -2.32 12.41
N TYR A 41 -16.80 -2.69 13.14
CA TYR A 41 -16.75 -2.83 14.59
C TYR A 41 -16.03 -4.12 15.01
N VAL A 42 -14.96 -3.97 15.80
CA VAL A 42 -14.24 -5.07 16.44
C VAL A 42 -14.27 -4.83 17.97
N ALA A 43 -14.96 -5.70 18.70
CA ALA A 43 -15.18 -5.54 20.13
C ALA A 43 -13.88 -5.68 20.96
N PRO A 44 -13.82 -5.10 22.18
CA PRO A 44 -12.71 -5.35 23.10
C PRO A 44 -12.46 -6.84 23.33
N GLY A 45 -11.19 -7.26 23.28
CA GLY A 45 -10.79 -8.67 23.40
C GLY A 45 -10.93 -9.48 22.10
N GLN A 46 -11.38 -8.88 21.00
CA GLN A 46 -11.40 -9.50 19.67
C GLN A 46 -10.28 -8.96 18.78
N TYR A 47 -9.84 -9.80 17.83
CA TYR A 47 -8.78 -9.46 16.89
C TYR A 47 -9.35 -8.93 15.56
N ASP A 48 -8.57 -8.06 14.92
CA ASP A 48 -8.74 -7.78 13.50
C ASP A 48 -8.40 -9.01 12.66
N GLN A 49 -8.98 -9.09 11.47
CA GLN A 49 -8.81 -10.22 10.56
C GLN A 49 -7.55 -10.08 9.69
N TYR A 50 -7.16 -8.84 9.37
CA TYR A 50 -6.01 -8.57 8.50
C TYR A 50 -5.09 -7.51 9.09
N TYR A 51 -3.81 -7.64 8.79
CA TYR A 51 -2.85 -6.54 8.90
C TYR A 51 -2.83 -5.76 7.60
N ASN A 52 -2.74 -4.44 7.71
CA ASN A 52 -2.53 -3.54 6.60
C ASN A 52 -1.24 -2.75 6.84
N PHE A 53 -0.23 -3.01 6.01
CA PHE A 53 1.03 -2.28 6.02
C PHE A 53 0.90 -1.08 5.09
N VAL A 54 1.02 0.11 5.66
CA VAL A 54 0.70 1.36 4.98
C VAL A 54 1.92 2.26 4.96
N SER A 55 2.18 2.83 3.79
CA SER A 55 3.14 3.89 3.63
C SER A 55 2.85 5.06 4.59
N GLY A 56 3.89 5.55 5.27
CA GLY A 56 3.81 6.79 6.05
C GLY A 56 4.06 8.05 5.22
N GLY A 57 4.27 7.94 3.91
CA GLY A 57 4.68 9.04 3.03
C GLY A 57 5.89 9.79 3.57
N PHE A 58 5.80 11.12 3.60
CA PHE A 58 6.83 12.03 4.12
C PHE A 58 7.14 11.91 5.63
N SER A 59 6.43 11.05 6.38
CA SER A 59 6.92 10.68 7.71
C SER A 59 8.16 9.77 7.63
N GLY A 60 8.38 9.10 6.49
CA GLY A 60 9.45 8.14 6.26
C GLY A 60 9.31 6.83 7.03
N GLN A 61 8.19 6.62 7.72
CA GLN A 61 7.90 5.43 8.54
C GLN A 61 6.87 4.52 7.86
N MET A 62 6.70 3.31 8.40
CA MET A 62 5.66 2.37 7.97
C MET A 62 4.64 2.15 9.09
N SER A 63 3.35 2.31 8.80
CA SER A 63 2.28 2.08 9.77
C SER A 63 1.65 0.71 9.56
N VAL A 64 1.26 0.06 10.66
CA VAL A 64 0.55 -1.22 10.66
C VAL A 64 -0.82 -1.00 11.26
N TYR A 65 -1.86 -1.22 10.46
CA TYR A 65 -3.25 -1.12 10.88
C TYR A 65 -3.90 -2.51 10.97
N GLY A 66 -4.87 -2.65 11.86
CA GLY A 66 -5.79 -3.79 11.87
C GLY A 66 -7.03 -3.50 11.03
N LEU A 67 -7.45 -4.45 10.19
CA LEU A 67 -8.71 -4.39 9.45
C LEU A 67 -9.69 -5.48 9.91
N PRO A 68 -10.99 -5.16 10.04
CA PRO A 68 -11.66 -3.98 9.50
C PRO A 68 -11.73 -2.78 10.46
N SER A 69 -11.16 -2.86 11.67
CA SER A 69 -11.33 -1.79 12.67
C SER A 69 -10.66 -0.45 12.31
N GLY A 70 -9.64 -0.47 11.45
CA GLY A 70 -8.86 0.71 11.10
C GLY A 70 -7.97 1.23 12.23
N ARG A 71 -7.76 0.43 13.29
CA ARG A 71 -6.93 0.83 14.43
C ARG A 71 -5.44 0.73 14.09
N LEU A 72 -4.68 1.78 14.42
CA LEU A 72 -3.21 1.76 14.34
C LEU A 72 -2.66 0.82 15.42
N LEU A 73 -1.91 -0.19 15.01
CA LEU A 73 -1.30 -1.18 15.90
C LEU A 73 0.17 -0.85 16.17
N ARG A 74 0.90 -0.35 15.16
CA ARG A 74 2.33 -0.06 15.26
C ARG A 74 2.78 0.96 14.21
N VAL A 75 3.78 1.76 14.55
CA VAL A 75 4.59 2.52 13.59
C VAL A 75 6.00 1.94 13.63
N ILE A 76 6.51 1.47 12.49
CA ILE A 76 7.84 0.89 12.32
C ILE A 76 8.76 1.97 11.76
N PRO A 77 9.87 2.31 12.45
CA PRO A 77 10.85 3.24 11.93
C PRO A 77 11.61 2.69 10.71
N VAL A 78 11.79 3.51 9.67
CA VAL A 78 12.46 3.16 8.42
C VAL A 78 13.43 4.27 8.01
N PHE A 79 12.97 5.32 7.32
CA PHE A 79 13.85 6.31 6.69
C PHE A 79 13.97 7.64 7.45
N SER A 80 13.21 7.80 8.54
CA SER A 80 13.27 8.99 9.40
C SER A 80 13.67 8.61 10.82
N VAL A 81 14.36 9.52 11.51
CA VAL A 81 14.66 9.35 12.94
C VAL A 81 13.38 9.13 13.77
N ASP A 82 13.43 8.27 14.78
CA ASP A 82 12.33 8.05 15.74
C ASP A 82 12.92 8.04 17.17
N PRO A 83 12.80 9.14 17.92
CA PRO A 83 13.39 9.26 19.25
C PRO A 83 12.68 8.41 20.30
N GLU A 84 11.39 8.09 20.13
CA GLU A 84 10.66 7.21 21.06
C GLU A 84 11.30 5.81 21.07
N LYS A 85 11.72 5.34 19.89
CA LYS A 85 12.28 4.00 19.68
C LYS A 85 13.81 3.98 19.59
N GLY A 86 14.45 5.15 19.69
CA GLY A 86 15.90 5.32 19.53
C GLY A 86 16.43 5.09 18.10
N TRP A 87 15.56 5.04 17.09
CA TRP A 87 15.94 4.80 15.70
C TRP A 87 16.66 6.02 15.12
N GLY A 88 17.87 5.80 14.61
CA GLY A 88 18.79 6.85 14.16
C GLY A 88 19.60 7.48 15.30
N TYR A 89 19.42 7.00 16.54
CA TYR A 89 20.14 7.47 17.73
C TYR A 89 20.98 6.38 18.39
N SER A 90 20.60 5.10 18.26
CA SER A 90 21.37 3.97 18.77
C SER A 90 22.51 3.59 17.81
N GLU A 91 23.58 2.96 18.32
CA GLU A 91 24.72 2.55 17.49
C GLU A 91 24.30 1.59 16.36
N GLU A 92 23.30 0.75 16.61
CA GLU A 92 22.77 -0.21 15.65
C GLU A 92 21.96 0.46 14.53
N THR A 93 21.45 1.66 14.74
CA THR A 93 20.50 2.30 13.81
C THR A 93 21.01 3.60 13.19
N LYS A 94 22.07 4.23 13.73
CA LYS A 94 22.69 5.41 13.13
C LYS A 94 23.10 5.18 11.67
N ALA A 95 23.73 4.04 11.40
CA ALA A 95 24.22 3.72 10.06
C ALA A 95 23.07 3.53 9.05
N MET A 96 21.86 3.16 9.49
CA MET A 96 20.70 2.94 8.63
C MET A 96 20.22 4.22 7.93
N LEU A 97 20.56 5.39 8.46
CA LEU A 97 20.20 6.70 7.91
C LEU A 97 21.37 7.38 7.16
N ASN A 98 22.49 6.68 6.98
CA ASN A 98 23.60 7.18 6.19
C ASN A 98 23.46 6.78 4.72
N THR A 99 23.92 7.67 3.87
CA THR A 99 23.99 7.53 2.42
C THR A 99 25.43 7.80 1.97
N SER A 100 25.71 7.56 0.70
CA SER A 100 26.93 7.97 0.02
C SER A 100 27.22 9.48 0.15
N HIS A 101 26.19 10.29 0.43
CA HIS A 101 26.25 11.75 0.60
C HIS A 101 26.15 12.22 2.06
N GLY A 102 26.17 11.29 3.02
CA GLY A 102 26.09 11.59 4.45
C GLY A 102 24.76 11.21 5.08
N MET A 103 24.53 11.69 6.31
CA MET A 103 23.34 11.36 7.08
C MET A 103 22.09 12.08 6.54
N VAL A 104 21.01 11.32 6.31
CA VAL A 104 19.71 11.84 5.89
C VAL A 104 18.63 11.38 6.89
N PRO A 105 18.16 12.25 7.81
CA PRO A 105 17.30 11.86 8.92
C PRO A 105 15.80 11.82 8.58
N TRP A 106 15.43 11.85 7.30
CA TRP A 106 14.05 11.86 6.82
C TRP A 106 13.94 11.29 5.39
N ASP A 107 12.74 10.84 4.99
CA ASP A 107 12.41 10.56 3.59
C ASP A 107 10.89 10.42 3.35
N ASP A 108 10.50 10.12 2.12
CA ASP A 108 9.17 9.74 1.64
C ASP A 108 9.11 8.22 1.43
N LEU A 109 8.60 7.48 2.42
CA LEU A 109 8.33 6.04 2.24
C LEU A 109 7.09 5.91 1.34
N HIS A 110 7.26 5.46 0.10
CA HIS A 110 6.25 5.70 -0.93
C HIS A 110 5.30 4.50 -1.16
N HIS A 111 5.83 3.35 -1.55
CA HIS A 111 5.09 2.10 -1.71
C HIS A 111 5.60 1.04 -0.74
N THR A 112 4.76 0.04 -0.50
CA THR A 112 5.07 -1.13 0.31
C THR A 112 4.73 -2.39 -0.46
N GLU A 113 5.62 -3.38 -0.45
CA GLU A 113 5.41 -4.66 -1.14
C GLU A 113 5.78 -5.82 -0.22
N MET A 114 4.96 -6.86 -0.17
CA MET A 114 5.17 -8.01 0.71
C MET A 114 5.93 -9.14 0.01
N SER A 115 6.71 -9.90 0.77
CA SER A 115 7.38 -11.09 0.25
C SER A 115 6.39 -12.17 -0.19
N GLN A 116 6.77 -12.85 -1.28
CA GLN A 116 5.99 -13.89 -1.94
C GLN A 116 6.77 -15.20 -2.14
N THR A 117 6.02 -16.30 -2.15
CA THR A 117 6.44 -17.64 -2.58
C THR A 117 5.36 -18.21 -3.51
N ASN A 118 5.72 -18.57 -4.74
CA ASN A 118 4.80 -19.00 -5.80
C ASN A 118 3.63 -18.02 -6.04
N GLY A 119 3.89 -16.72 -5.95
CA GLY A 119 2.90 -15.67 -6.17
C GLY A 119 1.98 -15.38 -4.98
N GLU A 120 2.15 -16.10 -3.86
CA GLU A 120 1.35 -15.94 -2.65
C GLU A 120 2.16 -15.23 -1.57
N ILE A 121 1.52 -14.30 -0.86
CA ILE A 121 2.14 -13.59 0.27
C ILE A 121 2.55 -14.60 1.35
N ASP A 122 3.83 -14.62 1.70
CA ASP A 122 4.39 -15.57 2.67
C ASP A 122 4.77 -14.95 4.02
N GLY A 123 4.65 -13.63 4.15
CA GLY A 123 4.76 -12.92 5.43
C GLY A 123 6.15 -12.93 6.05
N ARG A 124 7.22 -13.19 5.28
CA ARG A 124 8.60 -13.08 5.76
C ARG A 124 9.02 -11.62 5.94
N TRP A 125 8.77 -10.79 4.93
CA TRP A 125 9.19 -9.40 4.90
C TRP A 125 8.14 -8.46 4.29
N VAL A 126 8.28 -7.18 4.61
CA VAL A 126 7.72 -6.07 3.83
C VAL A 126 8.89 -5.23 3.34
N PHE A 127 8.84 -4.82 2.09
CA PHE A 127 9.78 -3.88 1.50
C PHE A 127 9.14 -2.51 1.39
N GLY A 128 9.93 -1.46 1.56
CA GLY A 128 9.49 -0.08 1.33
C GLY A 128 10.55 0.72 0.57
N ASN A 129 10.14 1.60 -0.34
CA ASN A 129 11.06 2.49 -1.05
C ASN A 129 11.02 3.90 -0.47
N ALA A 130 12.17 4.55 -0.45
CA ALA A 130 12.32 5.98 -0.20
C ALA A 130 12.42 6.71 -1.53
N ASN A 131 11.48 7.60 -1.81
CA ASN A 131 11.40 8.30 -3.09
C ASN A 131 12.35 9.50 -3.18
N ASN A 132 12.61 10.23 -2.10
CA ASN A 132 13.45 11.43 -2.12
C ASN A 132 14.93 11.08 -2.22
N THR A 133 15.45 10.26 -1.30
CA THR A 133 16.81 9.72 -1.37
C THR A 133 16.74 8.25 -1.76
N PRO A 134 17.04 7.89 -3.03
CA PRO A 134 16.75 6.59 -3.62
C PRO A 134 17.28 5.41 -2.81
N ARG A 135 16.40 4.83 -2.00
CA ARG A 135 16.73 3.68 -1.14
C ARG A 135 15.59 2.68 -1.14
N VAL A 136 15.90 1.45 -0.74
CA VAL A 136 14.93 0.39 -0.45
C VAL A 136 15.25 -0.20 0.91
N ALA A 137 14.22 -0.37 1.72
CA ALA A 137 14.28 -0.98 3.04
C ALA A 137 13.65 -2.37 3.04
N ARG A 138 14.18 -3.26 3.88
CA ARG A 138 13.58 -4.55 4.24
C ARG A 138 13.15 -4.50 5.71
N ILE A 139 11.90 -4.86 5.95
CA ILE A 139 11.29 -4.98 7.28
C ILE A 139 11.04 -6.46 7.54
N ASP A 140 11.57 -6.97 8.66
CA ASP A 140 11.32 -8.34 9.13
C ASP A 140 10.00 -8.41 9.91
N LEU A 141 9.08 -9.26 9.46
CA LEU A 141 7.76 -9.40 10.05
C LEU A 141 7.72 -10.30 11.29
N THR A 142 8.79 -11.04 11.59
CA THR A 142 8.92 -11.75 12.87
C THR A 142 9.16 -10.77 14.02
N THR A 143 9.86 -9.66 13.75
CA THR A 143 10.25 -8.67 14.77
C THR A 143 9.58 -7.31 14.61
N PHE A 144 8.93 -7.05 13.46
CA PHE A 144 8.38 -5.74 13.07
C PHE A 144 9.42 -4.62 13.18
N ARG A 145 10.60 -4.86 12.61
CA ARG A 145 11.74 -3.94 12.58
C ARG A 145 12.37 -3.90 11.19
N THR A 146 12.83 -2.72 10.81
CA THR A 146 13.69 -2.54 9.64
C THR A 146 15.04 -3.19 9.92
N THR A 147 15.46 -4.09 9.04
CA THR A 147 16.71 -4.87 9.17
C THR A 147 17.77 -4.47 8.16
N GLU A 148 17.37 -3.87 7.05
CA GLU A 148 18.28 -3.46 5.99
C GLU A 148 17.74 -2.23 5.25
N ILE A 149 18.64 -1.33 4.88
CA ILE A 149 18.40 -0.21 3.97
C ILE A 149 19.57 -0.16 3.00
N ILE A 150 19.27 -0.14 1.71
CA ILE A 150 20.28 0.02 0.65
C ILE A 150 19.98 1.26 -0.16
N GLU A 151 21.04 1.96 -0.57
CA GLU A 151 20.98 3.07 -1.53
C GLU A 151 21.12 2.54 -2.95
N LEU A 152 20.31 3.10 -3.85
CA LEU A 152 20.29 2.72 -5.25
C LEU A 152 21.19 3.68 -6.05
N PRO A 153 22.23 3.17 -6.73
CA PRO A 153 23.05 4.01 -7.59
C PRO A 153 22.29 4.37 -8.87
N ASN A 154 22.76 5.42 -9.56
CA ASN A 154 22.25 5.90 -10.85
C ASN A 154 20.74 6.16 -10.81
N SER A 155 20.24 6.66 -9.68
CA SER A 155 18.82 6.74 -9.40
C SER A 155 18.43 8.11 -8.87
N ALA A 156 17.23 8.55 -9.24
CA ALA A 156 16.58 9.74 -8.69
C ALA A 156 15.06 9.58 -8.73
N GLY A 157 14.40 9.95 -7.63
CA GLY A 157 12.96 9.78 -7.50
C GLY A 157 12.57 8.31 -7.56
N ASN A 158 13.07 7.46 -6.66
CA ASN A 158 12.77 6.03 -6.67
C ASN A 158 11.27 5.81 -6.42
N HIS A 159 10.47 5.56 -7.47
CA HIS A 159 9.02 5.64 -7.38
C HIS A 159 8.33 4.37 -7.88
N SER A 160 8.68 3.85 -9.05
CA SER A 160 8.19 2.54 -9.51
C SER A 160 8.96 1.43 -8.77
N SER A 161 8.78 1.39 -7.46
CA SER A 161 9.53 0.62 -6.47
C SER A 161 8.74 0.59 -5.16
N PRO A 162 8.94 -0.40 -4.28
CA PRO A 162 9.51 -1.70 -4.63
C PRO A 162 8.44 -2.56 -5.33
N PHE A 163 8.83 -3.35 -6.33
CA PHE A 163 7.99 -4.41 -6.89
C PHE A 163 8.73 -5.72 -6.82
N ILE A 164 8.05 -6.80 -6.45
CA ILE A 164 8.72 -8.06 -6.12
C ILE A 164 8.40 -9.14 -7.14
N THR A 165 9.35 -10.04 -7.37
CA THR A 165 9.06 -11.27 -8.13
C THR A 165 8.25 -12.25 -7.30
N GLU A 166 7.50 -13.13 -7.96
CA GLU A 166 6.57 -14.10 -7.34
C GLU A 166 7.22 -15.04 -6.31
N ASN A 167 8.55 -15.13 -6.30
CA ASN A 167 9.32 -15.94 -5.36
C ASN A 167 10.27 -15.13 -4.47
N THR A 168 10.15 -13.79 -4.46
CA THR A 168 11.07 -12.91 -3.72
C THR A 168 12.52 -13.15 -4.10
N GLU A 169 12.81 -13.29 -5.39
CA GLU A 169 14.18 -13.41 -5.89
C GLU A 169 14.80 -12.03 -6.09
N TYR A 170 13.97 -11.09 -6.55
CA TYR A 170 14.37 -9.70 -6.75
C TYR A 170 13.32 -8.74 -6.19
N VAL A 171 13.81 -7.64 -5.64
CA VAL A 171 13.06 -6.39 -5.49
C VAL A 171 13.48 -5.45 -6.61
N VAL A 172 12.53 -5.08 -7.44
CA VAL A 172 12.70 -4.20 -8.59
C VAL A 172 12.44 -2.75 -8.16
N ALA A 173 13.34 -1.86 -8.54
CA ALA A 173 13.25 -0.44 -8.26
C ALA A 173 13.53 0.38 -9.51
N GLY A 174 12.64 1.32 -9.83
CA GLY A 174 12.79 2.18 -11.00
C GLY A 174 12.73 3.67 -10.69
N THR A 175 13.43 4.43 -11.53
CA THR A 175 13.56 5.89 -11.42
C THR A 175 12.34 6.62 -11.97
N ARG A 176 11.88 7.66 -11.25
CA ARG A 176 10.93 8.66 -11.77
C ARG A 176 11.62 9.71 -12.63
N PHE A 177 12.84 10.08 -12.26
CA PHE A 177 13.59 11.13 -12.94
C PHE A 177 14.79 10.52 -13.63
N SER A 178 15.00 10.89 -14.90
CA SER A 178 16.25 10.58 -15.57
C SER A 178 17.35 11.49 -15.03
N VAL A 179 18.49 10.90 -14.70
CA VAL A 179 19.68 11.59 -14.21
C VAL A 179 20.91 11.10 -14.97
N PRO A 180 22.01 11.88 -14.99
CA PRO A 180 23.29 11.34 -15.39
C PRO A 180 23.70 10.18 -14.47
N PRO A 181 24.39 9.15 -14.98
CA PRO A 181 24.99 8.11 -14.14
C PRO A 181 25.91 8.70 -13.07
N ASP A 182 26.03 8.02 -11.92
CA ASP A 182 26.84 8.48 -10.78
C ASP A 182 28.34 8.50 -11.10
N ASP A 183 28.78 7.75 -12.11
CA ASP A 183 30.15 7.74 -12.62
C ASP A 183 30.42 8.82 -13.69
N ALA A 184 29.40 9.61 -14.06
CA ALA A 184 29.57 10.76 -14.93
C ALA A 184 30.32 11.87 -14.18
N ASN A 185 31.55 12.16 -14.61
CA ASN A 185 32.36 13.21 -14.00
C ASN A 185 31.93 14.61 -14.44
N GLY A 186 31.72 15.50 -13.46
CA GLY A 186 31.47 16.92 -13.66
C GLY A 186 30.02 17.28 -13.95
N ASP A 187 29.77 18.56 -14.20
CA ASP A 187 28.42 19.07 -14.47
C ASP A 187 27.96 18.67 -15.87
N VAL A 188 26.77 18.07 -15.97
CA VAL A 188 26.15 17.70 -17.25
C VAL A 188 25.13 18.76 -17.64
N ALA A 189 25.34 19.40 -18.79
CA ALA A 189 24.47 20.47 -19.27
C ALA A 189 23.06 19.96 -19.63
N ILE A 190 22.03 20.67 -19.20
CA ILE A 190 20.63 20.26 -19.37
C ILE A 190 20.18 20.20 -20.85
N ASP A 191 20.80 20.99 -21.73
CA ASP A 191 20.55 20.94 -23.18
C ASP A 191 21.03 19.64 -23.84
N THR A 192 21.86 18.85 -23.15
CA THR A 192 22.29 17.51 -23.56
C THR A 192 21.40 16.37 -23.03
N TYR A 193 20.21 16.70 -22.49
CA TYR A 193 19.33 15.76 -21.77
C TYR A 193 19.15 14.41 -22.47
N LYS A 194 18.83 14.44 -23.76
CA LYS A 194 18.55 13.25 -24.57
C LYS A 194 19.70 12.24 -24.55
N ASP A 195 20.93 12.74 -24.54
CA ASP A 195 22.13 11.92 -24.67
C ASP A 195 22.60 11.43 -23.30
N ASN A 196 22.55 12.30 -22.28
CA ASN A 196 23.22 12.04 -21.00
C ASN A 196 22.31 11.67 -19.82
N PHE A 197 21.00 11.96 -19.87
CA PHE A 197 20.09 11.68 -18.75
C PHE A 197 19.32 10.40 -19.05
N LYS A 198 19.45 9.40 -18.18
CA LYS A 198 18.82 8.08 -18.36
C LYS A 198 17.98 7.72 -17.14
N GLY A 199 16.89 6.99 -17.38
CA GLY A 199 16.18 6.28 -16.33
C GLY A 199 16.77 4.88 -16.15
N THR A 200 16.74 4.35 -14.94
CA THR A 200 17.27 3.03 -14.60
C THR A 200 16.22 2.16 -13.95
N ILE A 201 16.40 0.83 -14.11
CA ILE A 201 15.66 -0.19 -13.38
C ILE A 201 16.69 -1.09 -12.71
N SER A 202 16.67 -1.11 -11.39
CA SER A 202 17.56 -1.90 -10.55
C SER A 202 16.86 -3.18 -10.10
N PHE A 203 17.59 -4.28 -10.16
CA PHE A 203 17.16 -5.59 -9.66
C PHE A 203 17.99 -5.91 -8.42
N ILE A 204 17.39 -5.78 -7.25
CA ILE A 204 18.03 -6.05 -5.96
C ILE A 204 17.81 -7.52 -5.64
N SER A 205 18.86 -8.35 -5.65
CA SER A 205 18.74 -9.75 -5.25
C SER A 205 18.41 -9.87 -3.77
N VAL A 206 17.43 -10.70 -3.41
CA VAL A 206 17.06 -10.93 -2.02
C VAL A 206 17.68 -12.23 -1.53
N ASP A 207 18.52 -12.14 -0.49
CA ASP A 207 18.92 -13.33 0.27
C ASP A 207 17.72 -13.84 1.07
N LYS A 208 17.40 -15.13 0.87
CA LYS A 208 16.25 -15.79 1.48
C LYS A 208 16.59 -16.51 2.79
N THR A 209 17.87 -16.54 3.16
CA THR A 209 18.37 -17.23 4.36
C THR A 209 18.31 -16.39 5.62
#